data_AF-A0A927CZ39-F1
#
_entry.id   AF-A0A927CZ39-F1
#
_cell.length_a   1.000
_cell.length_b   1.000
_cell.length_c   1.000
_cell.angle_alpha   90.00
_cell.angle_beta   90.00
_cell.angle_gamma   90.00
#
_symmetry.space_group_name_H-M   'P 1'
#
loop_
_entity.id
_entity.type
_entity.pdbx_description
1 polymer ?
#
loop_
_entity_poly.entity_id
_entity_poly.type
_entity_poly.pdbx_seq_one_letter_code
_entity_poly.pdbx_strand_id
1 'polypeptide(L)'
;MNEIKRQLDEKMGNTKEKANNLITKINKEKLQSHHKRKAPSSIPYYVTLGSFTALIILFFLMNPLDFFQETTSDDPAEESIIVKDDLKSYFRKSGEIAYYEGVSSDIATYSVKTTWLSDNYVQHVIENDGAIVQRIFRITDKEVQFVYNQEVVEPADFKEDELEQLPVLSVLLKSPLEVGDTFDKKTVSFPEMVETPIGIFNNAIKTSEQMEDGVNHVYYVPNEGIVKTVYTFNDGDEVVSELVSVANVNQQALKSYFRKTGDIAHFVGNYGDSSNYTIETTWLADNYVLHIIAYEGTSTQEIYRITEDEIQLVYQGNYEQYPAHFELAALDQLPVLSVMLKTTVKDDETFDGKTVSYLEKIETPIGSFDNAIKVSEPLESGEKHVYYVPNEGIVKKVTSFSDDSDIVSELQSVESSINPKKYANLPETITALNAKTNENQTVNLDEHPTLQIILNRISENIQNISFIYLPFAVKGSSAEYGILEFNCVDDICTLLFIKETQGQTQSTLIGYGKSSDSMLISPDGKKAMIKIRANLVTNSGFDLYQDRLALIDLQTLSLTQPAGFEQYQDRPIKESKWQDDDTIEIVTADIEESSIEAVEEWFRLKEKAPLKELTINIQ
;
A
#
# COMPACT_ATOMS: atom_id res chain seq x y z
N MET A 1 1.70 -40.77 45.85
CA MET A 1 1.03 -39.88 44.89
C MET A 1 -0.24 -39.22 45.46
N ASN A 2 -1.08 -39.94 46.21
CA ASN A 2 -2.33 -39.37 46.77
C ASN A 2 -2.16 -38.36 47.91
N GLU A 3 -1.09 -38.45 48.72
CA GLU A 3 -0.85 -37.53 49.84
C GLU A 3 -0.41 -36.13 49.38
N ILE A 4 0.37 -36.05 48.29
CA ILE A 4 0.83 -34.78 47.71
C ILE A 4 -0.34 -34.01 47.08
N LYS A 5 -1.26 -34.72 46.42
CA LYS A 5 -2.47 -34.12 45.84
C LYS A 5 -3.39 -33.53 46.93
N ARG A 6 -3.54 -34.26 48.05
CA ARG A 6 -4.33 -33.80 49.22
C ARG A 6 -3.73 -32.54 49.86
N GLN A 7 -2.40 -32.48 50.01
CA GLN A 7 -1.73 -31.31 50.57
C GLN A 7 -1.76 -30.09 49.62
N LEU A 8 -1.80 -30.32 48.30
CA LEU A 8 -1.99 -29.25 47.32
C LEU A 8 -3.39 -28.66 47.40
N ASP A 9 -4.42 -29.50 47.47
CA ASP A 9 -5.82 -29.05 47.55
C ASP A 9 -6.13 -28.32 48.87
N GLU A 10 -5.46 -28.70 49.97
CA GLU A 10 -5.59 -28.05 51.28
C GLU A 10 -4.87 -26.68 51.32
N LYS A 11 -3.73 -26.54 50.62
CA LYS A 11 -3.00 -25.25 50.50
C LYS A 11 -3.61 -24.29 49.49
N MET A 12 -4.29 -24.78 48.45
CA MET A 12 -4.87 -23.96 47.38
C MET A 12 -6.27 -23.42 47.68
N GLY A 13 -6.80 -23.66 48.88
CA GLY A 13 -7.99 -23.05 49.49
C GLY A 13 -8.92 -22.31 48.54
N ASN A 14 -10.01 -22.98 48.13
CA ASN A 14 -11.11 -22.52 47.26
C ASN A 14 -10.89 -21.18 46.53
N THR A 15 -9.91 -21.15 45.64
CA THR A 15 -9.53 -19.99 44.83
C THR A 15 -10.68 -19.51 43.95
N LYS A 16 -11.60 -20.42 43.61
CA LYS A 16 -12.84 -20.15 42.87
C LYS A 16 -13.80 -19.24 43.62
N GLU A 17 -13.89 -19.38 44.94
CA GLU A 17 -14.79 -18.57 45.77
C GLU A 17 -14.23 -17.15 45.95
N LYS A 18 -12.91 -17.00 46.10
CA LYS A 18 -12.25 -15.69 46.12
C LYS A 18 -12.39 -14.96 44.78
N ALA A 19 -12.25 -15.65 43.66
CA ALA A 19 -12.45 -15.07 42.32
C ALA A 19 -13.88 -14.58 42.12
N ASN A 20 -14.88 -15.39 42.50
CA ASN A 20 -16.29 -15.02 42.38
C ASN A 20 -16.65 -13.81 43.28
N ASN A 21 -16.11 -13.75 44.49
CA ASN A 21 -16.32 -12.60 45.38
C ASN A 21 -15.69 -11.31 44.84
N LEU A 22 -14.55 -11.40 44.15
CA LEU A 22 -13.90 -10.25 43.51
C LEU A 22 -14.71 -9.73 42.32
N ILE A 23 -15.19 -10.62 41.45
CA ILE A 23 -16.03 -10.28 40.28
C ILE A 23 -17.34 -9.61 40.74
N THR A 24 -17.94 -10.11 41.82
CA THR A 24 -19.18 -9.55 42.36
C THR A 24 -18.96 -8.14 42.94
N LYS A 25 -17.80 -7.87 43.54
CA LYS A 25 -17.44 -6.53 44.04
C LYS A 25 -17.22 -5.52 42.92
N ILE A 26 -16.50 -5.91 41.86
CA ILE A 26 -16.23 -5.06 40.68
C ILE A 26 -17.54 -4.69 39.97
N ASN A 27 -18.46 -5.63 39.82
CA ASN A 27 -19.75 -5.37 39.17
C ASN A 27 -20.65 -4.43 39.99
N LYS A 28 -20.57 -4.48 41.32
CA LYS A 28 -21.32 -3.59 42.22
C LYS A 28 -20.79 -2.15 42.19
N GLU A 29 -19.48 -1.96 42.04
CA GLU A 29 -18.85 -0.63 41.93
C GLU A 29 -19.13 0.02 40.56
N LYS A 30 -19.15 -0.77 39.47
CA LYS A 30 -19.52 -0.25 38.13
C LYS A 30 -20.94 0.31 38.06
N LEU A 31 -21.91 -0.35 38.71
CA LEU A 31 -23.31 0.09 38.72
C LEU A 31 -23.55 1.39 39.51
N GLN A 32 -22.66 1.76 40.45
CA GLN A 32 -22.81 2.98 41.25
C GLN A 32 -22.18 4.22 40.58
N SER A 33 -21.32 4.05 39.57
CA SER A 33 -20.62 5.15 38.89
C SER A 33 -21.42 5.83 37.76
N HIS A 34 -22.58 5.29 37.38
CA HIS A 34 -23.38 5.77 36.23
C HIS A 34 -24.48 6.80 36.54
N HIS A 35 -24.50 7.41 37.73
CA HIS A 35 -25.44 8.50 38.05
C HIS A 35 -24.69 9.77 38.44
N LYS A 36 -24.22 10.52 37.44
CA LYS A 36 -24.08 12.00 37.41
C LYS A 36 -23.29 12.45 36.17
N ARG A 37 -23.98 12.72 35.06
CA ARG A 37 -23.50 13.67 34.04
C ARG A 37 -24.66 14.57 33.63
N LYS A 38 -24.46 15.87 33.84
CA LYS A 38 -25.38 16.96 33.45
C LYS A 38 -25.21 17.26 31.95
N ALA A 39 -26.31 17.60 31.28
CA ALA A 39 -26.34 17.96 29.87
C ALA A 39 -25.65 19.32 29.58
N PRO A 40 -24.94 19.47 28.45
CA PRO A 40 -24.38 20.75 28.02
C PRO A 40 -25.40 21.57 27.21
N SER A 41 -25.37 22.89 27.43
CA SER A 41 -26.18 23.91 26.77
C SER A 41 -25.62 24.27 25.39
N SER A 42 -26.50 24.43 24.40
CA SER A 42 -26.19 24.86 23.04
C SER A 42 -26.12 26.39 22.89
N ILE A 43 -25.32 26.84 21.91
CA ILE A 43 -25.21 28.20 21.29
C ILE A 43 -24.14 29.11 21.96
N PRO A 44 -23.15 29.67 21.20
CA PRO A 44 -23.33 30.30 19.88
C PRO A 44 -22.32 29.89 18.78
N TYR A 45 -22.84 29.30 17.69
CA TYR A 45 -22.09 28.98 16.47
C TYR A 45 -22.40 29.94 15.30
N TYR A 46 -23.21 30.98 15.51
CA TYR A 46 -23.74 31.85 14.42
C TYR A 46 -23.05 33.21 14.29
N VAL A 47 -21.98 33.49 15.04
CA VAL A 47 -21.29 34.80 14.99
C VAL A 47 -20.02 34.75 14.11
N THR A 48 -19.46 33.57 13.84
CA THR A 48 -18.21 33.41 13.08
C THR A 48 -18.41 33.25 11.56
N LEU A 49 -19.60 32.85 11.10
CA LEU A 49 -19.86 32.65 9.65
C LEU A 49 -20.15 33.96 8.89
N GLY A 50 -20.58 35.01 9.60
CA GLY A 50 -20.88 36.32 9.00
C GLY A 50 -19.66 37.19 8.70
N SER A 51 -18.49 36.91 9.29
CA SER A 51 -17.27 37.71 9.06
C SER A 51 -16.47 37.26 7.84
N PHE A 52 -16.61 36.01 7.40
CA PHE A 52 -15.85 35.46 6.27
C PHE A 52 -16.38 35.91 4.90
N THR A 53 -17.69 36.09 4.75
CA THR A 53 -18.32 36.54 3.49
C THR A 53 -18.07 38.02 3.18
N ALA A 54 -17.88 38.86 4.20
CA ALA A 54 -17.56 40.28 4.00
C ALA A 54 -16.12 40.52 3.50
N LEU A 55 -15.17 39.62 3.81
CA LEU A 55 -13.78 39.73 3.38
C LEU A 55 -13.56 39.32 1.91
N ILE A 56 -14.32 38.34 1.42
CA ILE A 56 -14.24 37.88 0.02
C ILE A 56 -14.77 38.96 -0.93
N ILE A 57 -15.85 39.66 -0.55
CA ILE A 57 -16.42 40.76 -1.36
C ILE A 57 -15.45 41.97 -1.41
N LEU A 58 -14.68 42.22 -0.34
CA LEU A 58 -13.68 43.29 -0.31
C LEU A 58 -12.47 42.99 -1.23
N PHE A 59 -12.12 41.71 -1.41
CA PHE A 59 -11.01 41.28 -2.26
C PHE A 59 -11.30 41.48 -3.77
N PHE A 60 -12.56 41.33 -4.18
CA PHE A 60 -13.00 41.59 -5.56
C PHE A 60 -13.17 43.08 -5.89
N LEU A 61 -13.35 43.94 -4.88
CA LEU A 61 -13.49 45.39 -5.09
C LEU A 61 -12.16 46.15 -5.17
N MET A 62 -11.02 45.51 -4.88
CA MET A 62 -9.70 46.19 -4.81
C MET A 62 -8.69 45.81 -5.91
N ASN A 63 -9.04 44.95 -6.87
CA ASN A 63 -8.16 44.63 -8.01
C ASN A 63 -8.89 44.81 -9.36
N PRO A 64 -8.83 46.00 -9.99
CA PRO A 64 -9.11 46.10 -11.41
C PRO A 64 -7.89 45.54 -12.15
N LEU A 65 -7.95 44.26 -12.52
CA LEU A 65 -6.96 43.69 -13.42
C LEU A 65 -7.27 44.19 -14.84
N ASP A 66 -6.72 45.34 -15.19
CA ASP A 66 -6.61 45.85 -16.55
C ASP A 66 -5.63 44.95 -17.33
N PHE A 67 -6.13 43.88 -17.92
CA PHE A 67 -5.40 43.14 -18.94
C PHE A 67 -6.39 42.47 -19.88
N PHE A 68 -6.80 43.17 -20.94
CA PHE A 68 -6.77 42.66 -22.31
C PHE A 68 -7.02 43.84 -23.25
N GLN A 69 -5.92 44.24 -23.89
CA GLN A 69 -5.89 45.22 -24.96
C GLN A 69 -6.27 44.49 -26.26
N GLU A 70 -7.37 44.90 -26.90
CA GLU A 70 -7.72 44.49 -28.26
C GLU A 70 -6.55 44.80 -29.20
N THR A 71 -5.98 43.77 -29.80
CA THR A 71 -5.18 43.90 -31.00
C THR A 71 -5.88 43.12 -32.12
N THR A 72 -6.35 43.89 -33.09
CA THR A 72 -6.80 43.42 -34.40
C THR A 72 -5.62 42.75 -35.12
N SER A 73 -5.77 41.51 -35.59
CA SER A 73 -4.81 40.85 -36.48
C SER A 73 -5.52 39.80 -37.33
N ASP A 74 -5.09 39.75 -38.58
CA ASP A 74 -5.61 38.97 -39.71
C ASP A 74 -5.89 37.49 -39.41
N ASP A 75 -6.96 37.02 -40.05
CA ASP A 75 -7.45 35.64 -40.16
C ASP A 75 -6.36 34.68 -40.68
N PRO A 76 -5.82 33.76 -39.85
CA PRO A 76 -5.01 32.66 -40.33
C PRO A 76 -5.95 31.50 -40.65
N ALA A 77 -5.87 31.01 -41.89
CA ALA A 77 -6.54 29.79 -42.32
C ALA A 77 -6.34 28.67 -41.27
N GLU A 78 -7.45 28.17 -40.70
CA GLU A 78 -7.47 27.01 -39.81
C GLU A 78 -6.77 25.83 -40.50
N GLU A 79 -5.55 25.50 -40.06
CA GLU A 79 -4.93 24.23 -40.40
C GLU A 79 -5.75 23.12 -39.71
N SER A 80 -6.45 22.32 -40.51
CA SER A 80 -7.18 21.15 -40.06
C SER A 80 -6.23 20.17 -39.36
N ILE A 81 -6.39 19.97 -38.05
CA ILE A 81 -5.64 18.98 -37.27
C ILE A 81 -6.20 17.60 -37.59
N ILE A 82 -5.37 16.73 -38.20
CA ILE A 82 -5.70 15.33 -38.47
C ILE A 82 -5.19 14.47 -37.31
N VAL A 83 -6.11 13.86 -36.57
CA VAL A 83 -5.82 12.89 -35.50
C VAL A 83 -5.82 11.49 -36.09
N LYS A 84 -4.67 10.82 -36.08
CA LYS A 84 -4.54 9.43 -36.53
C LYS A 84 -4.26 8.54 -35.33
N ASP A 85 -5.32 8.19 -34.62
CA ASP A 85 -5.23 7.38 -33.41
C ASP A 85 -5.52 5.91 -33.68
N ASP A 86 -4.91 5.06 -32.84
CA ASP A 86 -5.32 3.68 -32.66
C ASP A 86 -6.68 3.67 -31.93
N LEU A 87 -7.73 3.33 -32.67
CA LEU A 87 -9.10 3.29 -32.16
C LEU A 87 -9.29 2.35 -30.97
N LYS A 88 -8.41 1.35 -30.82
CA LYS A 88 -8.41 0.45 -29.66
C LYS A 88 -8.10 1.16 -28.35
N SER A 89 -7.32 2.24 -28.40
CA SER A 89 -6.97 3.02 -27.22
C SER A 89 -8.18 3.71 -26.58
N TYR A 90 -9.30 3.89 -27.28
CA TYR A 90 -10.52 4.46 -26.70
C TYR A 90 -11.39 3.44 -25.97
N PHE A 91 -10.80 2.29 -25.62
CA PHE A 91 -11.40 1.27 -24.76
C PHE A 91 -10.45 0.94 -23.61
N ARG A 92 -11.06 0.59 -22.48
CA ARG A 92 -10.34 0.12 -21.30
C ARG A 92 -9.78 -1.27 -21.48
N LYS A 93 -8.90 -1.69 -20.57
CA LYS A 93 -8.36 -3.05 -20.61
C LYS A 93 -9.45 -4.06 -20.27
N SER A 94 -9.26 -5.29 -20.75
CA SER A 94 -10.17 -6.40 -20.43
C SER A 94 -10.15 -6.68 -18.94
N GLY A 95 -11.33 -6.82 -18.32
CA GLY A 95 -11.49 -7.06 -16.88
C GLY A 95 -11.64 -5.80 -16.02
N GLU A 96 -11.49 -4.60 -16.59
CA GLU A 96 -11.73 -3.35 -15.86
C GLU A 96 -13.22 -3.02 -15.75
N ILE A 97 -13.61 -2.52 -14.58
CA ILE A 97 -14.91 -1.91 -14.28
C ILE A 97 -14.69 -0.42 -14.04
N ALA A 98 -15.27 0.41 -14.89
CA ALA A 98 -15.35 1.85 -14.69
C ALA A 98 -16.65 2.21 -13.96
N TYR A 99 -16.57 3.04 -12.93
CA TYR A 99 -17.71 3.56 -12.19
C TYR A 99 -17.96 5.01 -12.56
N TYR A 100 -19.19 5.34 -12.89
CA TYR A 100 -19.64 6.68 -13.23
C TYR A 100 -20.66 7.16 -12.22
N GLU A 101 -20.53 8.42 -11.80
CA GLU A 101 -21.49 9.07 -10.91
C GLU A 101 -22.33 10.08 -11.70
N GLY A 102 -23.63 10.03 -11.48
CA GLY A 102 -24.59 10.96 -12.03
C GLY A 102 -24.59 12.28 -11.26
N VAL A 103 -24.10 13.37 -11.87
CA VAL A 103 -24.26 14.70 -11.28
C VAL A 103 -25.70 15.14 -11.56
N SER A 104 -26.45 15.43 -10.49
CA SER A 104 -27.86 15.89 -10.48
C SER A 104 -28.96 14.84 -10.70
N SER A 105 -28.63 13.56 -10.93
CA SER A 105 -29.65 12.51 -11.07
C SER A 105 -29.12 11.12 -10.74
N ASP A 106 -29.82 10.40 -9.86
CA ASP A 106 -29.44 9.04 -9.44
C ASP A 106 -29.47 8.03 -10.62
N ILE A 107 -30.26 8.31 -11.67
CA ILE A 107 -30.37 7.46 -12.87
C ILE A 107 -29.12 7.51 -13.77
N ALA A 108 -28.19 8.42 -13.52
CA ALA A 108 -26.98 8.62 -14.32
C ALA A 108 -25.73 7.96 -13.71
N THR A 109 -25.89 7.27 -12.57
CA THR A 109 -24.86 6.47 -11.92
C THR A 109 -24.89 5.04 -12.45
N TYR A 110 -23.77 4.55 -12.97
CA TYR A 110 -23.68 3.19 -13.50
C TYR A 110 -22.23 2.68 -13.46
N SER A 111 -22.07 1.37 -13.68
CA SER A 111 -20.75 0.77 -13.88
C SER A 111 -20.64 0.13 -15.27
N VAL A 112 -19.43 0.05 -15.81
CA VAL A 112 -19.14 -0.54 -17.11
C VAL A 112 -17.98 -1.53 -16.98
N LYS A 113 -18.28 -2.82 -17.11
CA LYS A 113 -17.26 -3.86 -17.23
C LYS A 113 -16.84 -4.02 -18.69
N THR A 114 -15.55 -3.91 -18.95
CA THR A 114 -14.96 -4.08 -20.29
C THR A 114 -14.41 -5.49 -20.43
N THR A 115 -14.77 -6.19 -21.52
CA THR A 115 -14.21 -7.50 -21.88
C THR A 115 -13.83 -7.49 -23.34
N TRP A 116 -12.56 -7.73 -23.65
CA TRP A 116 -12.11 -7.95 -25.02
C TRP A 116 -12.44 -9.39 -25.42
N LEU A 117 -13.31 -9.55 -26.41
CA LEU A 117 -13.73 -10.86 -26.95
C LEU A 117 -12.71 -11.39 -27.97
N SER A 118 -12.10 -10.48 -28.73
CA SER A 118 -10.92 -10.71 -29.57
C SER A 118 -10.23 -9.37 -29.84
N ASP A 119 -9.16 -9.35 -30.63
CA ASP A 119 -8.44 -8.12 -31.00
C ASP A 119 -9.32 -7.03 -31.63
N ASN A 120 -10.46 -7.41 -32.22
CA ASN A 120 -11.35 -6.52 -32.95
C ASN A 120 -12.74 -6.39 -32.33
N TYR A 121 -13.00 -7.05 -31.19
CA TYR A 121 -14.31 -7.02 -30.55
C TYR A 121 -14.20 -6.72 -29.06
N VAL A 122 -14.93 -5.69 -28.64
CA VAL A 122 -15.03 -5.29 -27.22
C VAL A 122 -16.48 -5.39 -26.77
N GLN A 123 -16.68 -6.02 -25.63
CA GLN A 123 -17.95 -6.05 -24.93
C GLN A 123 -17.91 -5.10 -23.74
N HIS A 124 -18.95 -4.29 -23.60
CA HIS A 124 -19.27 -3.58 -22.36
C HIS A 124 -20.52 -4.20 -21.73
N VAL A 125 -20.42 -4.54 -20.45
CA VAL A 125 -21.59 -4.87 -19.61
C VAL A 125 -21.83 -3.69 -18.69
N ILE A 126 -22.98 -3.04 -18.86
CA ILE A 126 -23.34 -1.83 -18.12
C ILE A 126 -24.37 -2.22 -17.06
N GLU A 127 -24.10 -1.90 -15.80
CA GLU A 127 -25.03 -2.12 -14.70
C GLU A 127 -25.49 -0.78 -14.13
N ASN A 128 -26.81 -0.57 -14.11
CA ASN A 128 -27.46 0.62 -13.56
C ASN A 128 -28.71 0.19 -12.78
N ASP A 129 -28.71 0.38 -11.47
CA ASP A 129 -29.82 0.07 -10.55
C ASP A 129 -30.49 -1.31 -10.79
N GLY A 130 -29.65 -2.33 -11.01
CA GLY A 130 -30.10 -3.72 -11.24
C GLY A 130 -30.50 -4.06 -12.68
N ALA A 131 -30.54 -3.10 -13.60
CA ALA A 131 -30.64 -3.36 -15.03
C ALA A 131 -29.25 -3.63 -15.62
N ILE A 132 -29.14 -4.64 -16.48
CA ILE A 132 -27.90 -4.99 -17.17
C ILE A 132 -28.08 -4.76 -18.67
N VAL A 133 -27.21 -3.95 -19.26
CA VAL A 133 -27.16 -3.72 -20.71
C VAL A 133 -25.85 -4.25 -21.28
N GLN A 134 -25.94 -5.17 -22.23
CA GLN A 134 -24.79 -5.67 -22.96
C GLN A 134 -24.62 -4.91 -24.27
N ARG A 135 -23.42 -4.38 -24.48
CA ARG A 135 -23.00 -3.65 -25.67
C ARG A 135 -21.80 -4.34 -26.31
N ILE A 136 -21.77 -4.45 -27.64
CA ILE A 136 -20.61 -4.99 -28.36
C ILE A 136 -20.18 -4.03 -29.47
N PHE A 137 -18.88 -3.78 -29.52
CA PHE A 137 -18.20 -2.93 -30.48
C PHE A 137 -17.30 -3.76 -31.37
N ARG A 138 -17.37 -3.54 -32.68
CA ARG A 138 -16.43 -4.05 -33.68
C ARG A 138 -15.46 -2.93 -34.04
N ILE A 139 -14.17 -3.18 -33.85
CA ILE A 139 -13.11 -2.22 -34.14
C ILE A 139 -12.43 -2.63 -35.45
N THR A 140 -12.30 -1.67 -36.35
CA THR A 140 -11.56 -1.81 -37.61
C THR A 140 -10.48 -0.74 -37.67
N ASP A 141 -9.60 -0.80 -38.69
CA ASP A 141 -8.60 0.25 -38.91
C ASP A 141 -9.19 1.65 -39.18
N LYS A 142 -10.49 1.73 -39.49
CA LYS A 142 -11.16 2.97 -39.92
C LYS A 142 -12.19 3.49 -38.96
N GLU A 143 -12.85 2.61 -38.20
CA GLU A 143 -13.96 2.99 -37.34
C GLU A 143 -14.26 1.97 -36.25
N VAL A 144 -14.86 2.48 -35.18
CA VAL A 144 -15.48 1.72 -34.08
C VAL A 144 -16.98 1.63 -34.36
N GLN A 145 -17.45 0.43 -34.68
CA GLN A 145 -18.84 0.13 -35.00
C GLN A 145 -19.56 -0.42 -33.77
N PHE A 146 -20.74 0.11 -33.45
CA PHE A 146 -21.64 -0.48 -32.46
C PHE A 146 -22.50 -1.54 -33.13
N VAL A 147 -22.41 -2.81 -32.71
CA VAL A 147 -23.06 -3.93 -33.43
C VAL A 147 -24.09 -4.68 -32.60
N TYR A 148 -24.12 -4.46 -31.27
CA TYR A 148 -25.08 -5.10 -30.38
C TYR A 148 -25.43 -4.19 -29.19
N ASN A 149 -26.71 -4.09 -28.86
CA ASN A 149 -27.22 -3.35 -27.69
C ASN A 149 -28.53 -3.99 -27.21
N GLN A 150 -28.49 -4.67 -26.08
CA GLN A 150 -29.70 -5.28 -25.49
C GLN A 150 -29.63 -5.18 -23.96
N GLU A 151 -30.79 -4.95 -23.34
CA GLU A 151 -31.00 -5.23 -21.93
C GLU A 151 -31.11 -6.75 -21.76
N VAL A 152 -30.37 -7.29 -20.81
CA VAL A 152 -30.24 -8.74 -20.58
C VAL A 152 -30.39 -9.05 -19.11
N VAL A 153 -30.75 -10.30 -18.79
CA VAL A 153 -30.69 -10.80 -17.40
C VAL A 153 -29.26 -11.21 -17.06
N GLU A 154 -28.56 -11.81 -18.03
CA GLU A 154 -27.15 -12.19 -17.95
C GLU A 154 -26.49 -11.91 -19.31
N PRO A 155 -25.22 -11.45 -19.35
CA PRO A 155 -24.50 -11.24 -20.61
C PRO A 155 -24.40 -12.53 -21.43
N ALA A 156 -24.76 -12.46 -22.71
CA ALA A 156 -24.63 -13.59 -23.62
C ALA A 156 -23.18 -13.78 -24.06
N ASP A 157 -22.73 -15.02 -24.15
CA ASP A 157 -21.45 -15.35 -24.78
C ASP A 157 -21.63 -15.38 -26.30
N PHE A 158 -20.74 -14.70 -27.03
CA PHE A 158 -20.73 -14.69 -28.49
C PHE A 158 -19.47 -15.37 -29.02
N LYS A 159 -19.62 -16.13 -30.10
CA LYS A 159 -18.48 -16.56 -30.93
C LYS A 159 -18.16 -15.52 -31.99
N GLU A 160 -16.92 -15.47 -32.44
CA GLU A 160 -16.46 -14.46 -33.41
C GLU A 160 -17.22 -14.54 -34.74
N ASP A 161 -17.58 -15.74 -35.21
CA ASP A 161 -18.39 -15.95 -36.43
C ASP A 161 -19.84 -15.47 -36.30
N GLU A 162 -20.38 -15.46 -35.07
CA GLU A 162 -21.70 -14.86 -34.77
C GLU A 162 -21.59 -13.33 -34.77
N LEU A 163 -20.51 -12.78 -34.18
CA LEU A 163 -20.26 -11.34 -34.12
C LEU A 163 -20.09 -10.72 -35.50
N GLU A 164 -19.46 -11.42 -36.45
CA GLU A 164 -19.28 -10.95 -37.84
C GLU A 164 -20.61 -10.73 -38.57
N GLN A 165 -21.65 -11.47 -38.22
CA GLN A 165 -22.96 -11.41 -38.88
C GLN A 165 -23.85 -10.31 -38.31
N LEU A 166 -23.48 -9.70 -37.18
CA LEU A 166 -24.24 -8.63 -36.57
C LEU A 166 -24.22 -7.36 -37.44
N PRO A 167 -25.39 -6.71 -37.64
CA PRO A 167 -25.46 -5.46 -38.38
C PRO A 167 -24.80 -4.33 -37.61
N VAL A 168 -24.22 -3.37 -38.33
CA VAL A 168 -23.76 -2.11 -37.73
C VAL A 168 -24.99 -1.28 -37.35
N LEU A 169 -25.13 -0.98 -36.06
CA LEU A 169 -26.20 -0.16 -35.50
C LEU A 169 -25.85 1.33 -35.58
N SER A 170 -24.60 1.68 -35.26
CA SER A 170 -24.08 3.05 -35.31
C SER A 170 -22.55 3.06 -35.37
N VAL A 171 -21.95 4.22 -35.68
CA VAL A 171 -20.50 4.43 -35.59
C VAL A 171 -20.18 5.34 -34.41
N LEU A 172 -19.23 4.93 -33.56
CA LEU A 172 -18.81 5.70 -32.38
C LEU A 172 -17.69 6.68 -32.69
N LEU A 173 -16.61 6.17 -33.32
CA LEU A 173 -15.40 6.92 -33.65
C LEU A 173 -14.88 6.47 -35.00
N LYS A 174 -14.18 7.35 -35.71
CA LYS A 174 -13.47 7.06 -36.97
C LYS A 174 -11.98 7.32 -36.82
N SER A 175 -11.17 6.83 -37.75
CA SER A 175 -9.76 7.18 -37.87
C SER A 175 -9.37 7.22 -39.35
N PRO A 176 -8.64 8.27 -39.82
CA PRO A 176 -8.30 9.48 -39.05
C PRO A 176 -9.54 10.34 -38.74
N LEU A 177 -9.43 11.25 -37.77
CA LEU A 177 -10.43 12.26 -37.44
C LEU A 177 -9.89 13.65 -37.73
N GLU A 178 -10.71 14.48 -38.36
CA GLU A 178 -10.50 15.91 -38.51
C GLU A 178 -11.47 16.69 -37.61
N VAL A 179 -11.01 17.81 -37.06
CA VAL A 179 -11.88 18.70 -36.28
C VAL A 179 -13.06 19.16 -37.16
N GLY A 180 -14.29 19.00 -36.65
CA GLY A 180 -15.50 19.28 -37.40
C GLY A 180 -16.00 18.14 -38.29
N ASP A 181 -15.33 16.98 -38.29
CA ASP A 181 -15.82 15.78 -38.99
C ASP A 181 -17.24 15.43 -38.54
N THR A 182 -18.05 15.01 -39.52
CA THR A 182 -19.40 14.52 -39.26
C THR A 182 -19.59 13.09 -39.76
N PHE A 183 -20.13 12.23 -38.90
CA PHE A 183 -20.53 10.88 -39.26
C PHE A 183 -21.67 10.44 -38.38
N ASP A 184 -22.63 9.71 -38.97
CA ASP A 184 -23.75 9.13 -38.21
C ASP A 184 -24.46 10.16 -37.29
N LYS A 185 -24.67 11.37 -37.83
CA LYS A 185 -25.23 12.56 -37.14
C LYS A 185 -24.41 13.10 -35.96
N LYS A 186 -23.20 12.58 -35.74
CA LYS A 186 -22.25 13.09 -34.74
C LYS A 186 -21.32 14.12 -35.38
N THR A 187 -20.98 15.16 -34.62
CA THR A 187 -19.92 16.12 -34.95
C THR A 187 -18.77 15.95 -33.97
N VAL A 188 -17.54 15.99 -34.46
CA VAL A 188 -16.32 15.79 -33.65
C VAL A 188 -15.65 17.12 -33.31
N SER A 189 -15.24 17.29 -32.05
CA SER A 189 -14.30 18.32 -31.63
C SER A 189 -13.11 17.72 -30.88
N PHE A 190 -11.93 18.28 -31.13
CA PHE A 190 -10.64 17.86 -30.55
C PHE A 190 -9.58 18.96 -30.74
N PRO A 191 -8.63 19.14 -29.82
CA PRO A 191 -8.60 18.57 -28.46
C PRO A 191 -9.58 19.29 -27.55
N GLU A 192 -10.24 18.54 -26.67
CA GLU A 192 -11.11 19.09 -25.63
C GLU A 192 -10.50 18.86 -24.25
N MET A 193 -10.65 19.87 -23.37
CA MET A 193 -10.37 19.72 -21.95
C MET A 193 -11.62 19.16 -21.25
N VAL A 194 -11.45 18.10 -20.48
CA VAL A 194 -12.52 17.54 -19.64
C VAL A 194 -11.99 17.25 -18.23
N GLU A 195 -12.72 17.75 -17.24
CA GLU A 195 -12.47 17.49 -15.83
C GLU A 195 -13.45 16.41 -15.33
N THR A 196 -12.91 15.49 -14.53
CA THR A 196 -13.64 14.42 -13.84
C THR A 196 -13.07 14.26 -12.43
N PRO A 197 -13.76 13.58 -11.51
CA PRO A 197 -13.22 13.33 -10.17
C PRO A 197 -11.88 12.58 -10.14
N ILE A 198 -11.53 11.82 -11.19
CA ILE A 198 -10.24 11.14 -11.28
C ILE A 198 -9.12 12.01 -11.90
N GLY A 199 -9.44 13.19 -12.45
CA GLY A 199 -8.45 14.10 -13.00
C GLY A 199 -8.93 14.94 -14.18
N ILE A 200 -8.01 15.76 -14.70
CA ILE A 200 -8.19 16.65 -15.84
C ILE A 200 -7.49 16.06 -17.06
N PHE A 201 -8.21 15.93 -18.18
CA PHE A 201 -7.70 15.44 -19.45
C PHE A 201 -7.72 16.57 -20.49
N ASN A 202 -6.58 16.88 -21.10
CA ASN A 202 -6.46 18.01 -22.04
C ASN A 202 -6.60 17.61 -23.53
N ASN A 203 -6.72 16.31 -23.82
CA ASN A 203 -6.72 15.76 -25.18
C ASN A 203 -7.91 14.81 -25.39
N ALA A 204 -9.09 15.18 -24.93
CA ALA A 204 -10.28 14.38 -25.16
C ALA A 204 -10.85 14.60 -26.56
N ILE A 205 -11.40 13.55 -27.17
CA ILE A 205 -12.32 13.67 -28.31
C ILE A 205 -13.72 13.85 -27.77
N LYS A 206 -14.40 14.91 -28.18
CA LYS A 206 -15.84 15.07 -27.93
C LYS A 206 -16.61 14.75 -29.19
N THR A 207 -17.61 13.88 -29.06
CA THR A 207 -18.64 13.68 -30.08
C THR A 207 -19.93 14.34 -29.62
N SER A 208 -20.64 15.00 -30.53
CA SER A 208 -21.92 15.67 -30.27
C SER A 208 -22.99 15.17 -31.22
N GLU A 209 -24.08 14.63 -30.71
CA GLU A 209 -25.20 14.08 -31.48
C GLU A 209 -26.51 14.81 -31.16
N GLN A 210 -27.16 15.37 -32.18
CA GLN A 210 -28.48 15.98 -32.04
C GLN A 210 -29.56 14.89 -32.00
N MET A 211 -30.27 14.81 -30.87
CA MET A 211 -31.46 13.98 -30.69
C MET A 211 -32.74 14.81 -30.84
N GLU A 212 -33.91 14.16 -30.80
CA GLU A 212 -35.21 14.82 -30.95
C GLU A 212 -35.49 15.80 -29.78
N ASP A 213 -35.08 15.44 -28.58
CA ASP A 213 -35.38 16.11 -27.32
C ASP A 213 -34.16 16.79 -26.67
N GLY A 214 -32.97 16.72 -27.29
CA GLY A 214 -31.76 17.30 -26.75
C GLY A 214 -30.50 17.03 -27.57
N VAL A 215 -29.33 17.28 -26.96
CA VAL A 215 -28.01 17.02 -27.53
C VAL A 215 -27.22 16.14 -26.58
N ASN A 216 -26.60 15.08 -27.11
CA ASN A 216 -25.72 14.22 -26.33
C ASN A 216 -24.26 14.50 -26.67
N HIS A 217 -23.45 14.71 -25.64
CA HIS A 217 -22.01 14.88 -25.72
C HIS A 217 -21.30 13.72 -25.03
N VAL A 218 -20.36 13.08 -25.72
CA VAL A 218 -19.53 11.99 -25.16
C VAL A 218 -18.06 12.35 -25.31
N TYR A 219 -17.32 12.25 -24.20
CA TYR A 219 -15.90 12.57 -24.13
C TYR A 219 -15.09 11.29 -24.01
N TYR A 220 -14.20 11.06 -24.98
CA TYR A 220 -13.32 9.90 -25.07
C TYR A 220 -11.87 10.32 -24.81
N VAL A 221 -11.16 9.54 -23.99
CA VAL A 221 -9.75 9.75 -23.67
C VAL A 221 -8.97 8.46 -23.96
N PRO A 222 -7.80 8.53 -24.61
CA PRO A 222 -6.96 7.35 -24.84
C PRO A 222 -6.62 6.62 -23.53
N ASN A 223 -6.69 5.29 -23.57
CA ASN A 223 -6.56 4.31 -22.49
C ASN A 223 -7.60 4.38 -21.38
N GLU A 224 -8.44 5.42 -21.34
CA GLU A 224 -9.51 5.57 -20.35
C GLU A 224 -10.89 5.29 -20.94
N GLY A 225 -11.03 5.35 -22.27
CA GLY A 225 -12.31 5.26 -22.96
C GLY A 225 -13.22 6.43 -22.67
N ILE A 226 -14.49 6.18 -22.39
CA ILE A 226 -15.44 7.26 -22.04
C ILE A 226 -15.10 7.77 -20.64
N VAL A 227 -14.93 9.07 -20.47
CA VAL A 227 -14.68 9.69 -19.15
C VAL A 227 -15.83 10.56 -18.69
N LYS A 228 -16.66 11.04 -19.62
CA LYS A 228 -17.81 11.89 -19.33
C LYS A 228 -18.89 11.78 -20.41
N THR A 229 -20.15 11.83 -20.00
CA THR A 229 -21.31 12.02 -20.88
C THR A 229 -22.15 13.18 -20.37
N VAL A 230 -22.63 14.04 -21.27
CA VAL A 230 -23.53 15.16 -20.96
C VAL A 230 -24.69 15.11 -21.94
N TYR A 231 -25.89 14.91 -21.43
CA TYR A 231 -27.12 15.04 -22.19
C TYR A 231 -27.82 16.34 -21.81
N THR A 232 -27.96 17.26 -22.76
CA THR A 232 -28.62 18.55 -22.56
C THR A 232 -29.98 18.52 -23.24
N PHE A 233 -31.06 18.59 -22.46
CA PHE A 233 -32.44 18.65 -22.96
C PHE A 233 -32.73 19.99 -23.65
N ASN A 234 -33.74 20.03 -24.52
CA ASN A 234 -34.15 21.25 -25.24
C ASN A 234 -34.63 22.39 -24.31
N ASP A 235 -35.01 22.09 -23.07
CA ASP A 235 -35.36 23.09 -22.05
C ASP A 235 -34.15 23.60 -21.24
N GLY A 236 -32.97 23.02 -21.48
CA GLY A 236 -31.69 23.41 -20.88
C GLY A 236 -31.29 22.57 -19.66
N ASP A 237 -32.10 21.61 -19.23
CA ASP A 237 -31.71 20.67 -18.17
C ASP A 237 -30.59 19.75 -18.65
N GLU A 238 -29.72 19.31 -17.73
CA GLU A 238 -28.58 18.45 -18.06
C GLU A 238 -28.57 17.18 -17.21
N VAL A 239 -28.23 16.06 -17.85
CA VAL A 239 -27.88 14.81 -17.17
C VAL A 239 -26.43 14.51 -17.49
N VAL A 240 -25.60 14.51 -16.44
CA VAL A 240 -24.15 14.35 -16.54
C VAL A 240 -23.74 13.07 -15.83
N SER A 241 -22.91 12.25 -16.48
CA SER A 241 -22.21 11.14 -15.85
C SER A 241 -20.71 11.35 -15.96
N GLU A 242 -19.99 11.26 -14.85
CA GLU A 242 -18.54 11.45 -14.79
C GLU A 242 -17.86 10.22 -14.24
N LEU A 243 -16.71 9.87 -14.80
CA LEU A 243 -15.89 8.77 -14.31
C LEU A 243 -15.30 9.11 -12.94
N VAL A 244 -15.61 8.29 -11.94
CA VAL A 244 -15.19 8.53 -10.54
C VAL A 244 -14.17 7.53 -10.01
N SER A 245 -14.16 6.31 -10.55
CA SER A 245 -13.13 5.33 -10.22
C SER A 245 -13.09 4.21 -11.26
N VAL A 246 -11.97 3.49 -11.26
CA VAL A 246 -11.74 2.31 -12.11
C VAL A 246 -11.24 1.20 -11.20
N ALA A 247 -11.89 0.04 -11.25
CA ALA A 247 -11.44 -1.16 -10.56
C ALA A 247 -11.06 -2.22 -11.59
N ASN A 248 -10.01 -2.98 -11.34
CA ASN A 248 -9.70 -4.16 -12.13
C ASN A 248 -10.22 -5.40 -11.38
N VAL A 249 -11.19 -6.12 -11.95
CA VAL A 249 -11.82 -7.30 -11.30
C VAL A 249 -10.81 -8.40 -11.03
N ASN A 250 -9.87 -8.57 -11.96
CA ASN A 250 -8.82 -9.59 -11.86
C ASN A 250 -7.86 -9.21 -10.72
N GLN A 251 -7.44 -7.95 -10.65
CA GLN A 251 -6.63 -7.47 -9.53
C GLN A 251 -7.37 -7.59 -8.19
N GLN A 252 -8.65 -7.23 -8.12
CA GLN A 252 -9.44 -7.34 -6.89
C GLN A 252 -9.62 -8.81 -6.46
N ALA A 253 -9.78 -9.73 -7.41
CA ALA A 253 -9.78 -11.16 -7.15
C ALA A 253 -8.42 -11.62 -6.58
N LEU A 254 -7.29 -11.15 -7.13
CA LEU A 254 -5.97 -11.46 -6.57
C LEU A 254 -5.76 -10.89 -5.16
N LYS A 255 -6.19 -9.65 -4.93
CA LYS A 255 -6.13 -9.01 -3.60
C LYS A 255 -6.87 -9.83 -2.56
N SER A 256 -7.94 -10.53 -2.95
CA SER A 256 -8.67 -11.41 -2.03
C SER A 256 -7.81 -12.55 -1.48
N TYR A 257 -6.73 -12.98 -2.13
CA TYR A 257 -5.83 -14.01 -1.58
C TYR A 257 -4.86 -13.49 -0.51
N PHE A 258 -5.10 -12.29 0.01
CA PHE A 258 -4.42 -11.72 1.17
C PHE A 258 -5.43 -11.35 2.25
N ARG A 259 -4.99 -11.45 3.50
CA ARG A 259 -5.77 -11.01 4.67
C ARG A 259 -5.72 -9.49 4.82
N LYS A 260 -6.47 -8.95 5.77
CA LYS A 260 -6.45 -7.50 6.04
C LYS A 260 -5.16 -7.12 6.78
N THR A 261 -4.79 -5.85 6.69
CA THR A 261 -3.66 -5.31 7.47
C THR A 261 -3.85 -5.61 8.95
N GLY A 262 -2.81 -6.16 9.54
CA GLY A 262 -2.71 -6.55 10.93
C GLY A 262 -3.28 -7.93 11.26
N ASP A 263 -3.95 -8.64 10.35
CA ASP A 263 -4.36 -10.02 10.63
C ASP A 263 -3.11 -10.89 10.85
N ILE A 264 -3.13 -11.71 11.92
CA ILE A 264 -2.12 -12.70 12.24
C ILE A 264 -2.74 -14.09 12.10
N ALA A 265 -2.34 -14.82 11.06
CA ALA A 265 -2.74 -16.19 10.83
C ALA A 265 -1.77 -17.14 11.53
N HIS A 266 -2.27 -18.04 12.38
CA HIS A 266 -1.48 -19.04 13.09
C HIS A 266 -1.63 -20.38 12.42
N PHE A 267 -0.51 -20.99 12.05
CA PHE A 267 -0.46 -22.32 11.45
C PHE A 267 0.14 -23.31 12.44
N VAL A 268 -0.49 -24.46 12.55
CA VAL A 268 0.02 -25.60 13.32
C VAL A 268 0.31 -26.73 12.37
N GLY A 269 1.47 -27.35 12.53
CA GLY A 269 1.87 -28.47 11.70
C GLY A 269 2.18 -29.76 12.45
N ASN A 270 2.44 -30.81 11.68
CA ASN A 270 2.69 -32.16 12.17
C ASN A 270 4.16 -32.45 12.50
N TYR A 271 5.07 -31.49 12.28
CA TYR A 271 6.52 -31.64 12.43
C TYR A 271 7.10 -30.64 13.44
N GLY A 272 6.43 -30.52 14.58
CA GLY A 272 6.82 -29.65 15.69
C GLY A 272 7.00 -28.18 15.29
N ASP A 273 7.95 -27.52 15.95
CA ASP A 273 8.18 -26.08 15.89
C ASP A 273 8.53 -25.58 14.47
N SER A 274 9.16 -26.43 13.66
CA SER A 274 9.51 -26.11 12.27
C SER A 274 8.31 -26.06 11.31
N SER A 275 7.17 -26.60 11.72
CA SER A 275 5.92 -26.60 10.95
C SER A 275 4.85 -25.66 11.54
N ASN A 276 5.13 -25.10 12.72
CA ASN A 276 4.32 -24.07 13.35
C ASN A 276 4.86 -22.69 12.95
N TYR A 277 4.01 -21.81 12.46
CA TYR A 277 4.42 -20.45 12.14
C TYR A 277 3.23 -19.50 12.17
N THR A 278 3.51 -18.21 12.19
CA THR A 278 2.52 -17.17 11.96
C THR A 278 2.77 -16.44 10.65
N ILE A 279 1.72 -15.90 10.06
CA ILE A 279 1.81 -14.91 8.98
C ILE A 279 1.09 -13.65 9.44
N GLU A 280 1.84 -12.57 9.64
CA GLU A 280 1.28 -11.23 9.82
C GLU A 280 1.20 -10.52 8.48
N THR A 281 0.02 -10.02 8.13
CA THR A 281 -0.22 -9.33 6.86
C THR A 281 -0.24 -7.81 7.05
N THR A 282 0.48 -7.06 6.22
CA THR A 282 0.43 -5.59 6.18
C THR A 282 0.34 -5.12 4.74
N TRP A 283 -0.74 -4.41 4.38
CA TRP A 283 -0.80 -3.70 3.10
C TRP A 283 0.07 -2.45 3.16
N LEU A 284 1.12 -2.43 2.34
CA LEU A 284 2.03 -1.28 2.21
C LEU A 284 1.43 -0.19 1.31
N ALA A 285 0.69 -0.63 0.28
CA ALA A 285 -0.11 0.18 -0.64
C ALA A 285 -1.20 -0.70 -1.25
N ASP A 286 -2.05 -0.13 -2.11
CA ASP A 286 -3.17 -0.83 -2.74
C ASP A 286 -2.76 -2.08 -3.55
N ASN A 287 -1.53 -2.11 -4.06
CA ASN A 287 -0.95 -3.20 -4.86
C ASN A 287 0.26 -3.87 -4.20
N TYR A 288 0.55 -3.59 -2.92
CA TYR A 288 1.70 -4.17 -2.22
C TYR A 288 1.34 -4.73 -0.86
N VAL A 289 1.72 -5.99 -0.63
CA VAL A 289 1.48 -6.69 0.64
C VAL A 289 2.80 -7.18 1.22
N LEU A 290 3.06 -6.84 2.47
CA LEU A 290 4.12 -7.40 3.29
C LEU A 290 3.55 -8.54 4.13
N HIS A 291 4.18 -9.71 4.04
CA HIS A 291 4.03 -10.79 4.99
C HIS A 291 5.25 -10.87 5.89
N ILE A 292 5.03 -10.96 7.19
CA ILE A 292 6.06 -11.35 8.14
C ILE A 292 5.72 -12.76 8.63
N ILE A 293 6.56 -13.71 8.25
CA ILE A 293 6.40 -15.13 8.53
C ILE A 293 7.33 -15.50 9.67
N ALA A 294 6.78 -15.73 10.86
CA ALA A 294 7.57 -16.07 12.04
C ALA A 294 7.47 -17.55 12.37
N TYR A 295 8.61 -18.22 12.40
CA TYR A 295 8.80 -19.55 12.97
C TYR A 295 9.39 -19.41 14.38
N GLU A 296 9.51 -20.52 15.13
CA GLU A 296 10.21 -20.45 16.41
C GLU A 296 11.68 -20.01 16.22
N GLY A 297 11.99 -18.79 16.67
CA GLY A 297 13.33 -18.22 16.70
C GLY A 297 13.86 -17.68 15.37
N THR A 298 13.04 -17.63 14.31
CA THR A 298 13.40 -16.93 13.07
C THR A 298 12.18 -16.30 12.43
N SER A 299 12.36 -15.16 11.77
CA SER A 299 11.30 -14.50 10.99
C SER A 299 11.78 -14.17 9.59
N THR A 300 10.94 -14.42 8.60
CA THR A 300 11.15 -14.03 7.20
C THR A 300 10.15 -12.93 6.84
N GLN A 301 10.56 -12.00 6.00
CA GLN A 301 9.69 -11.01 5.39
C GLN A 301 9.58 -11.28 3.90
N GLU A 302 8.37 -11.17 3.38
CA GLU A 302 8.04 -11.36 1.97
C GLU A 302 7.20 -10.18 1.49
N ILE A 303 7.59 -9.55 0.38
CA ILE A 303 6.78 -8.49 -0.23
C ILE A 303 6.24 -8.97 -1.56
N TYR A 304 4.93 -8.83 -1.70
CA TYR A 304 4.16 -9.21 -2.86
C TYR A 304 3.68 -7.96 -3.60
N ARG A 305 3.92 -7.91 -4.91
CA ARG A 305 3.34 -6.95 -5.85
C ARG A 305 2.14 -7.58 -6.53
N ILE A 306 0.99 -6.92 -6.48
CA ILE A 306 -0.26 -7.37 -7.08
C ILE A 306 -0.49 -6.57 -8.36
N THR A 307 -0.25 -7.23 -9.49
CA THR A 307 -0.50 -6.68 -10.83
C THR A 307 -1.92 -7.02 -11.28
N GLU A 308 -2.27 -6.61 -12.49
CA GLU A 308 -3.57 -6.93 -13.11
C GLU A 308 -3.79 -8.44 -13.26
N ASP A 309 -2.72 -9.18 -13.52
CA ASP A 309 -2.79 -10.59 -13.90
C ASP A 309 -2.14 -11.54 -12.89
N GLU A 310 -1.25 -11.04 -12.03
CA GLU A 310 -0.38 -11.88 -11.20
C GLU A 310 -0.11 -11.29 -9.81
N ILE A 311 0.06 -12.17 -8.82
CA ILE A 311 0.69 -11.89 -7.54
C ILE A 311 2.16 -12.28 -7.65
N GLN A 312 3.07 -11.32 -7.53
CA GLN A 312 4.51 -11.48 -7.72
C GLN A 312 5.23 -11.32 -6.38
N LEU A 313 6.02 -12.31 -5.96
CA LEU A 313 6.99 -12.14 -4.89
C LEU A 313 8.16 -11.32 -5.43
N VAL A 314 8.35 -10.10 -4.91
CA VAL A 314 9.40 -9.17 -5.36
C VAL A 314 10.53 -9.02 -4.34
N TYR A 315 10.34 -9.49 -3.12
CA TYR A 315 11.38 -9.49 -2.10
C TYR A 315 11.15 -10.60 -1.07
N GLN A 316 12.24 -11.23 -0.64
CA GLN A 316 12.27 -12.18 0.47
C GLN A 316 13.58 -12.00 1.26
N GLY A 317 13.50 -11.89 2.58
CA GLY A 317 14.67 -11.69 3.43
C GLY A 317 14.45 -12.08 4.90
N ASN A 318 15.54 -12.21 5.65
CA ASN A 318 15.47 -12.45 7.10
C ASN A 318 15.05 -11.16 7.83
N TYR A 319 13.90 -11.21 8.50
CA TYR A 319 13.32 -10.05 9.18
C TYR A 319 14.09 -9.65 10.45
N GLU A 320 14.65 -10.61 11.19
CA GLU A 320 15.38 -10.32 12.44
C GLU A 320 16.72 -9.63 12.17
N GLN A 321 17.36 -9.94 11.04
CA GLN A 321 18.63 -9.34 10.67
C GLN A 321 18.46 -7.98 9.99
N TYR A 322 17.46 -7.85 9.10
CA TYR A 322 17.25 -6.67 8.27
C TYR A 322 15.77 -6.46 7.94
N PRO A 323 14.95 -5.86 8.80
CA PRO A 323 13.61 -5.46 8.39
C PRO A 323 13.73 -4.49 7.22
N ALA A 324 13.21 -4.89 6.06
CA ALA A 324 13.40 -4.15 4.84
C ALA A 324 12.38 -3.02 4.80
N HIS A 325 12.90 -1.80 4.74
CA HIS A 325 12.11 -0.60 4.52
C HIS A 325 12.28 -0.21 3.06
N PHE A 326 11.24 -0.43 2.27
CA PHE A 326 11.18 0.04 0.91
C PHE A 326 10.27 1.26 0.85
N GLU A 327 10.71 2.30 0.14
CA GLU A 327 9.76 3.29 -0.38
C GLU A 327 8.86 2.63 -1.42
N LEU A 328 7.61 3.09 -1.52
CA LEU A 328 6.68 2.57 -2.52
C LEU A 328 7.25 2.66 -3.94
N ALA A 329 7.92 3.77 -4.28
CA ALA A 329 8.57 3.94 -5.58
C ALA A 329 9.74 2.97 -5.82
N ALA A 330 10.42 2.51 -4.75
CA ALA A 330 11.49 1.51 -4.86
C ALA A 330 10.91 0.11 -5.09
N LEU A 331 9.72 -0.18 -4.55
CA LEU A 331 9.05 -1.47 -4.75
C LEU A 331 8.69 -1.74 -6.22
N ASP A 332 8.46 -0.70 -7.02
CA ASP A 332 8.19 -0.85 -8.46
C ASP A 332 9.41 -1.35 -9.23
N GLN A 333 10.62 -1.06 -8.72
CA GLN A 333 11.89 -1.41 -9.37
C GLN A 333 12.42 -2.79 -8.97
N LEU A 334 11.83 -3.43 -7.96
CA LEU A 334 12.27 -4.75 -7.51
C LEU A 334 12.03 -5.81 -8.59
N PRO A 335 13.00 -6.71 -8.82
CA PRO A 335 12.81 -7.82 -9.75
C PRO A 335 11.76 -8.80 -9.21
N VAL A 336 11.03 -9.44 -10.12
CA VAL A 336 10.16 -10.56 -9.75
C VAL A 336 11.02 -11.76 -9.40
N LEU A 337 10.92 -12.24 -8.16
CA LEU A 337 11.61 -13.44 -7.68
C LEU A 337 10.84 -14.71 -8.03
N SER A 338 9.51 -14.65 -7.91
CA SER A 338 8.61 -15.78 -8.19
C SER A 338 7.18 -15.27 -8.41
N VAL A 339 6.40 -15.97 -9.24
CA VAL A 339 4.95 -15.74 -9.34
C VAL A 339 4.23 -16.66 -8.36
N MET A 340 3.35 -16.10 -7.53
CA MET A 340 2.56 -16.80 -6.52
C MET A 340 1.25 -17.34 -7.10
N LEU A 341 0.47 -16.50 -7.76
CA LEU A 341 -0.84 -16.81 -8.35
C LEU A 341 -1.09 -15.94 -9.58
N LYS A 342 -1.94 -16.41 -10.51
CA LYS A 342 -2.48 -15.60 -11.62
C LYS A 342 -4.00 -15.58 -11.62
N THR A 343 -4.58 -14.61 -12.32
CA THR A 343 -6.04 -14.37 -12.41
C THR A 343 -6.73 -15.31 -13.38
N THR A 344 -6.02 -15.67 -14.43
CA THR A 344 -6.46 -16.56 -15.51
C THR A 344 -5.60 -17.80 -15.49
N VAL A 345 -5.86 -18.67 -14.50
CA VAL A 345 -5.27 -20.01 -14.50
C VAL A 345 -6.37 -21.01 -14.82
N LYS A 346 -6.16 -21.87 -15.80
CA LYS A 346 -7.02 -23.04 -16.01
C LYS A 346 -6.59 -24.14 -15.03
N ASP A 347 -7.51 -25.05 -14.74
CA ASP A 347 -7.13 -26.27 -14.03
C ASP A 347 -6.01 -26.99 -14.80
N ASP A 348 -4.96 -27.42 -14.09
CA ASP A 348 -3.72 -27.99 -14.60
C ASP A 348 -2.81 -27.06 -15.42
N GLU A 349 -3.06 -25.75 -15.46
CA GLU A 349 -2.14 -24.80 -16.09
C GLU A 349 -0.88 -24.58 -15.25
N THR A 350 0.24 -24.39 -15.95
CA THR A 350 1.56 -24.19 -15.35
C THR A 350 2.07 -22.76 -15.53
N PHE A 351 2.59 -22.15 -14.47
CA PHE A 351 3.36 -20.91 -14.53
C PHE A 351 4.56 -20.97 -13.59
N ASP A 352 5.69 -20.40 -14.02
CA ASP A 352 6.89 -20.31 -13.17
C ASP A 352 7.31 -21.68 -12.56
N GLY A 353 7.16 -22.75 -13.36
CA GLY A 353 7.41 -24.13 -12.94
C GLY A 353 6.38 -24.74 -11.99
N LYS A 354 5.34 -23.99 -11.60
CA LYS A 354 4.26 -24.42 -10.69
C LYS A 354 3.03 -24.85 -11.47
N THR A 355 2.25 -25.77 -10.91
CA THR A 355 0.96 -26.24 -11.48
C THR A 355 -0.19 -25.84 -10.57
N VAL A 356 -1.30 -25.39 -11.14
CA VAL A 356 -2.50 -25.01 -10.37
C VAL A 356 -3.60 -26.04 -10.51
N SER A 357 -4.30 -26.30 -9.40
CA SER A 357 -5.56 -27.03 -9.41
C SER A 357 -6.63 -26.29 -8.62
N TYR A 358 -7.84 -26.24 -9.15
CA TYR A 358 -9.00 -25.69 -8.44
C TYR A 358 -9.67 -26.76 -7.60
N LEU A 359 -9.89 -26.44 -6.33
CA LEU A 359 -10.55 -27.32 -5.39
C LEU A 359 -11.88 -26.70 -4.98
N GLU A 360 -12.94 -27.49 -5.07
CA GLU A 360 -14.26 -27.07 -4.57
C GLU A 360 -14.19 -26.73 -3.08
N LYS A 361 -13.38 -27.49 -2.31
CA LYS A 361 -13.36 -27.44 -0.86
C LYS A 361 -12.01 -27.85 -0.26
N ILE A 362 -11.63 -27.21 0.84
CA ILE A 362 -10.48 -27.60 1.68
C ILE A 362 -10.83 -27.52 3.17
N GLU A 363 -10.40 -28.53 3.94
CA GLU A 363 -10.63 -28.60 5.38
C GLU A 363 -9.37 -28.17 6.15
N THR A 364 -9.57 -27.43 7.23
CA THR A 364 -8.53 -27.01 8.18
C THR A 364 -9.07 -27.14 9.62
N PRO A 365 -8.23 -27.03 10.65
CA PRO A 365 -8.70 -27.01 12.04
C PRO A 365 -9.73 -25.92 12.38
N ILE A 366 -9.73 -24.79 11.67
CA ILE A 366 -10.73 -23.71 11.91
C ILE A 366 -12.02 -23.87 11.12
N GLY A 367 -12.05 -24.79 10.17
CA GLY A 367 -13.23 -25.10 9.38
C GLY A 367 -12.91 -25.44 7.94
N SER A 368 -14.00 -25.53 7.18
CA SER A 368 -13.99 -25.74 5.75
C SER A 368 -13.98 -24.42 5.01
N PHE A 369 -13.25 -24.38 3.91
CA PHE A 369 -13.27 -23.29 2.94
C PHE A 369 -13.65 -23.81 1.56
N ASP A 370 -14.46 -23.04 0.85
CA ASP A 370 -14.81 -23.32 -0.55
C ASP A 370 -13.89 -22.54 -1.49
N ASN A 371 -13.83 -22.97 -2.76
CA ASN A 371 -13.09 -22.29 -3.83
C ASN A 371 -11.59 -22.13 -3.56
N ALA A 372 -10.96 -23.18 -3.04
CA ALA A 372 -9.53 -23.16 -2.75
C ALA A 372 -8.71 -23.38 -4.02
N ILE A 373 -7.60 -22.69 -4.14
CA ILE A 373 -6.60 -22.90 -5.20
C ILE A 373 -5.41 -23.64 -4.60
N LYS A 374 -5.05 -24.78 -5.18
CA LYS A 374 -3.80 -25.50 -4.87
C LYS A 374 -2.74 -25.11 -5.89
N VAL A 375 -1.63 -24.54 -5.43
CA VAL A 375 -0.43 -24.31 -6.25
C VAL A 375 0.62 -25.35 -5.86
N SER A 376 1.11 -26.11 -6.84
CA SER A 376 2.08 -27.19 -6.65
C SER A 376 3.41 -26.83 -7.28
N GLU A 377 4.49 -26.90 -6.51
CA GLU A 377 5.85 -26.48 -6.84
C GLU A 377 6.79 -27.68 -6.70
N PRO A 378 7.41 -28.16 -7.79
CA PRO A 378 8.37 -29.26 -7.71
C PRO A 378 9.64 -28.81 -6.97
N LEU A 379 10.14 -29.65 -6.06
CA LEU A 379 11.39 -29.47 -5.34
C LEU A 379 12.40 -30.53 -5.77
N GLU A 380 13.70 -30.31 -5.52
CA GLU A 380 14.75 -31.29 -5.85
C GLU A 380 14.50 -32.65 -5.16
N SER A 381 13.99 -32.63 -3.93
CA SER A 381 13.75 -33.83 -3.12
C SER A 381 12.27 -34.16 -2.91
N GLY A 382 11.35 -33.57 -3.70
CA GLY A 382 9.93 -33.70 -3.42
C GLY A 382 9.03 -32.70 -4.15
N GLU A 383 7.93 -32.31 -3.52
CA GLU A 383 6.98 -31.32 -4.03
C GLU A 383 6.37 -30.52 -2.87
N LYS A 384 6.03 -29.27 -3.14
CA LYS A 384 5.37 -28.38 -2.19
C LYS A 384 4.03 -27.94 -2.73
N HIS A 385 2.99 -28.09 -1.93
CA HIS A 385 1.64 -27.63 -2.22
C HIS A 385 1.26 -26.50 -1.27
N VAL A 386 0.81 -25.37 -1.82
CA VAL A 386 0.26 -24.24 -1.06
C VAL A 386 -1.19 -24.04 -1.45
N TYR A 387 -2.06 -23.92 -0.46
CA TYR A 387 -3.49 -23.78 -0.66
C TYR A 387 -3.96 -22.38 -0.27
N TYR A 388 -4.56 -21.69 -1.22
CA TYR A 388 -5.04 -20.31 -1.09
C TYR A 388 -6.56 -20.26 -1.15
N VAL A 389 -7.16 -19.44 -0.30
CA VAL A 389 -8.61 -19.23 -0.22
C VAL A 389 -8.90 -17.72 -0.25
N PRO A 390 -9.88 -17.26 -1.05
CA PRO A 390 -10.29 -15.86 -1.06
C PRO A 390 -10.67 -15.35 0.33
N ASN A 391 -10.21 -14.15 0.67
CA ASN A 391 -10.26 -13.43 1.96
C ASN A 391 -9.51 -14.09 3.13
N GLU A 392 -8.98 -15.30 2.95
CA GLU A 392 -8.28 -16.05 3.97
C GLU A 392 -6.77 -16.20 3.66
N GLY A 393 -6.38 -15.95 2.41
CA GLY A 393 -5.03 -16.16 1.93
C GLY A 393 -4.57 -17.61 2.05
N ILE A 394 -3.36 -17.84 2.54
CA ILE A 394 -2.85 -19.21 2.75
C ILE A 394 -3.65 -19.88 3.88
N VAL A 395 -4.15 -21.09 3.63
CA VAL A 395 -4.86 -21.88 4.65
C VAL A 395 -4.17 -23.22 4.95
N LYS A 396 -3.31 -23.70 4.05
CA LYS A 396 -2.55 -24.95 4.22
C LYS A 396 -1.27 -24.95 3.39
N LYS A 397 -0.22 -25.56 3.92
CA LYS A 397 1.01 -25.93 3.21
C LYS A 397 1.31 -27.41 3.42
N VAL A 398 1.72 -28.11 2.37
CA VAL A 398 2.19 -29.50 2.42
C VAL A 398 3.51 -29.57 1.68
N THR A 399 4.54 -30.11 2.30
CA THR A 399 5.81 -30.45 1.62
C THR A 399 5.98 -31.95 1.70
N SER A 400 5.90 -32.61 0.55
CA SER A 400 6.04 -34.04 0.39
C SER A 400 7.44 -34.36 -0.07
N PHE A 401 8.13 -35.27 0.61
CA PHE A 401 9.48 -35.69 0.30
C PHE A 401 9.51 -37.05 -0.42
N SER A 402 10.61 -37.34 -1.11
CA SER A 402 10.80 -38.61 -1.85
C SER A 402 10.76 -39.89 -1.00
N ASP A 403 10.82 -39.77 0.33
CA ASP A 403 10.69 -40.88 1.28
C ASP A 403 9.25 -41.07 1.81
N ASP A 404 8.27 -40.47 1.12
CA ASP A 404 6.85 -40.45 1.46
C ASP A 404 6.54 -39.76 2.81
N SER A 405 7.46 -38.96 3.34
CA SER A 405 7.18 -38.10 4.49
C SER A 405 6.56 -36.78 4.06
N ASP A 406 5.57 -36.30 4.84
CA ASP A 406 4.88 -35.04 4.61
C ASP A 406 5.05 -34.11 5.82
N ILE A 407 5.52 -32.89 5.56
CA ILE A 407 5.38 -31.78 6.51
C ILE A 407 4.14 -30.99 6.12
N VAL A 408 3.16 -30.99 7.02
CA VAL A 408 1.87 -30.32 6.84
C VAL A 408 1.77 -29.20 7.85
N SER A 409 1.33 -28.02 7.40
CA SER A 409 0.96 -26.89 8.26
C SER A 409 -0.42 -26.40 7.86
N GLU A 410 -1.35 -26.33 8.81
CA GLU A 410 -2.75 -25.94 8.58
C GLU A 410 -3.13 -24.73 9.43
N LEU A 411 -3.99 -23.88 8.89
CA LEU A 411 -4.50 -22.71 9.57
C LEU A 411 -5.31 -23.12 10.80
N GLN A 412 -4.85 -22.68 11.98
CA GLN A 412 -5.37 -23.07 13.28
C GLN A 412 -6.14 -21.96 13.99
N SER A 413 -5.80 -20.69 13.74
CA SER A 413 -6.54 -19.53 14.20
C SER A 413 -6.14 -18.29 13.40
N VAL A 414 -7.01 -17.29 13.39
CA VAL A 414 -6.71 -15.96 12.85
C VAL A 414 -6.99 -14.97 13.96
N GLU A 415 -5.97 -14.24 14.37
CA GLU A 415 -6.10 -13.10 15.26
C GLU A 415 -6.23 -11.85 14.40
N SER A 416 -7.44 -11.34 14.22
CA SER A 416 -7.62 -10.01 13.65
C SER A 416 -7.19 -8.98 14.67
N SER A 417 -6.04 -8.34 14.43
CA SER A 417 -5.62 -7.19 15.23
C SER A 417 -6.56 -5.99 15.05
N ILE A 418 -7.38 -5.95 13.97
CA ILE A 418 -8.56 -5.09 13.86
C ILE A 418 -9.69 -5.65 14.75
N ASN A 419 -9.41 -5.81 16.04
CA ASN A 419 -10.38 -5.40 17.02
C ASN A 419 -10.28 -3.87 17.02
N PRO A 420 -11.30 -3.10 16.58
CA PRO A 420 -11.24 -1.64 16.60
C PRO A 420 -10.87 -1.11 17.99
N LYS A 421 -11.10 -1.90 19.05
CA LYS A 421 -10.70 -1.59 20.42
C LYS A 421 -9.21 -1.75 20.75
N LYS A 422 -8.43 -2.52 19.99
CA LYS A 422 -6.98 -2.71 20.22
C LYS A 422 -6.18 -1.53 19.67
N TYR A 423 -6.58 -1.00 18.51
CA TYR A 423 -6.07 0.27 17.95
C TYR A 423 -6.63 1.52 18.63
N ALA A 424 -7.87 1.48 19.16
CA ALA A 424 -8.52 2.62 19.81
C ALA A 424 -7.88 3.08 21.15
N ASN A 425 -6.79 2.45 21.59
CA ASN A 425 -6.09 2.84 22.81
C ASN A 425 -4.71 3.48 22.54
N LEU A 426 -4.28 3.64 21.28
CA LEU A 426 -3.20 4.58 21.01
C LEU A 426 -3.67 5.97 21.48
N PRO A 427 -2.88 6.68 22.30
CA PRO A 427 -3.21 8.07 22.58
C PRO A 427 -3.06 8.87 21.28
N GLU A 428 -3.92 9.86 21.04
CA GLU A 428 -3.80 10.77 19.87
C GLU A 428 -2.41 11.41 19.79
N THR A 429 -1.79 11.62 20.97
CA THR A 429 -0.46 12.19 21.09
C THR A 429 0.41 11.39 22.06
N ILE A 430 1.72 11.40 21.81
CA ILE A 430 2.73 10.94 22.77
C ILE A 430 3.60 12.12 23.21
N THR A 431 4.25 11.97 24.36
CA THR A 431 5.21 12.96 24.86
C THR A 431 6.62 12.45 24.62
N ALA A 432 7.43 13.19 23.86
CA ALA A 432 8.85 12.93 23.69
C ALA A 432 9.68 13.98 24.44
N LEU A 433 10.79 13.57 25.07
CA LEU A 433 11.75 14.49 25.66
C LEU A 433 12.70 14.97 24.56
N ASN A 434 12.70 16.28 24.28
CA ASN A 434 13.65 16.87 23.35
C ASN A 434 15.04 16.93 24.00
N ALA A 435 16.01 16.16 23.50
CA ALA A 435 17.32 16.05 24.14
C ALA A 435 18.14 17.34 24.09
N LYS A 436 17.84 18.26 23.16
CA LYS A 436 18.56 19.54 23.02
C LYS A 436 18.06 20.58 24.00
N THR A 437 16.74 20.68 24.18
CA THR A 437 16.13 21.68 25.09
C THR A 437 15.87 21.13 26.48
N ASN A 438 15.86 19.80 26.63
CA ASN A 438 15.41 19.07 27.81
C ASN A 438 13.96 19.40 28.21
N GLU A 439 13.13 19.74 27.21
CA GLU A 439 11.70 20.01 27.36
C GLU A 439 10.87 18.90 26.72
N ASN A 440 9.68 18.67 27.26
CA ASN A 440 8.73 17.73 26.67
C ASN A 440 8.08 18.36 25.44
N GLN A 441 8.10 17.65 24.33
CA GLN A 441 7.35 17.98 23.11
C GLN A 441 6.24 16.96 22.87
N THR A 442 5.14 17.42 22.30
CA THR A 442 4.00 16.58 21.95
C THR A 442 4.15 16.14 20.50
N VAL A 443 4.03 14.84 20.25
CA VAL A 443 4.08 14.25 18.90
C VAL A 443 2.69 13.70 18.59
N ASN A 444 2.06 14.20 17.52
CA ASN A 444 0.74 13.78 17.08
C ASN A 444 0.86 12.49 16.26
N LEU A 445 0.27 11.39 16.75
CA LEU A 445 0.42 10.10 16.08
C LEU A 445 -0.23 10.07 14.70
N ASP A 446 -1.30 10.84 14.47
CA ASP A 446 -1.99 10.92 13.18
C ASP A 446 -1.10 11.46 12.06
N GLU A 447 -0.06 12.23 12.41
CA GLU A 447 0.93 12.78 11.49
C GLU A 447 2.10 11.81 11.21
N HIS A 448 2.12 10.65 11.88
CA HIS A 448 3.18 9.65 11.78
C HIS A 448 2.65 8.23 11.57
N PRO A 449 2.18 7.88 10.36
CA PRO A 449 1.65 6.55 10.08
C PRO A 449 2.67 5.44 10.37
N THR A 450 3.95 5.64 10.03
CA THR A 450 5.04 4.70 10.35
C THR A 450 5.16 4.45 11.86
N LEU A 451 5.07 5.50 12.68
CA LEU A 451 5.15 5.39 14.13
C LEU A 451 3.94 4.65 14.69
N GLN A 452 2.73 4.93 14.20
CA GLN A 452 1.52 4.21 14.61
C GLN A 452 1.67 2.71 14.37
N ILE A 453 2.11 2.31 13.17
CA ILE A 453 2.33 0.91 12.82
C ILE A 453 3.30 0.26 13.82
N ILE A 454 4.43 0.92 14.11
CA ILE A 454 5.41 0.38 15.05
C ILE A 454 4.84 0.29 16.46
N LEU A 455 4.22 1.36 16.98
CA LEU A 455 3.68 1.42 18.35
C LEU A 455 2.59 0.38 18.59
N ASN A 456 1.73 0.15 17.59
CA ASN A 456 0.72 -0.89 17.64
C ASN A 456 1.30 -2.28 17.80
N ARG A 457 2.51 -2.50 17.28
CA ARG A 457 3.18 -3.80 17.33
C ARG A 457 3.84 -4.07 18.68
N ILE A 458 4.42 -3.04 19.28
CA ILE A 458 5.33 -3.24 20.43
C ILE A 458 4.65 -3.19 21.80
N SER A 459 3.37 -2.80 21.95
CA SER A 459 2.88 -2.57 23.32
C SER A 459 1.38 -2.57 23.57
N GLU A 460 0.97 -3.36 24.58
CA GLU A 460 -0.27 -3.18 25.36
C GLU A 460 -0.17 -2.03 26.39
N ASN A 461 1.02 -1.42 26.58
CA ASN A 461 1.33 -0.41 27.61
C ASN A 461 2.22 0.72 27.07
N ILE A 462 1.78 1.44 26.04
CA ILE A 462 2.54 2.54 25.42
C ILE A 462 2.94 3.63 26.43
N GLN A 463 2.16 3.80 27.50
CA GLN A 463 2.47 4.78 28.55
C GLN A 463 3.81 4.52 29.28
N ASN A 464 4.38 3.33 29.16
CA ASN A 464 5.67 3.00 29.75
C ASN A 464 6.85 3.17 28.77
N ILE A 465 6.58 3.51 27.51
CA ILE A 465 7.62 3.74 26.52
C ILE A 465 8.17 5.16 26.72
N SER A 466 9.48 5.26 26.94
CA SER A 466 10.17 6.54 26.89
C SER A 466 10.44 6.91 25.44
N PHE A 467 10.14 8.16 25.08
CA PHE A 467 10.42 8.74 23.78
C PHE A 467 11.42 9.87 23.94
N ILE A 468 12.49 9.85 23.14
CA ILE A 468 13.53 10.89 23.13
C ILE A 468 13.61 11.43 21.71
N TYR A 469 13.47 12.73 21.55
CA TYR A 469 13.64 13.40 20.27
C TYR A 469 14.97 14.12 20.20
N LEU A 470 15.75 13.80 19.17
CA LEU A 470 17.05 14.37 18.87
C LEU A 470 16.89 15.30 17.67
N PRO A 471 16.72 16.63 17.87
CA PRO A 471 16.56 17.55 16.76
C PRO A 471 17.89 17.88 16.07
N PHE A 472 17.85 18.06 14.75
CA PHE A 472 18.98 18.44 13.92
C PHE A 472 18.61 19.60 12.99
N ALA A 473 19.59 20.45 12.71
CA ALA A 473 19.44 21.57 11.78
C ALA A 473 20.21 21.29 10.49
N VAL A 474 19.53 21.38 9.35
CA VAL A 474 20.16 21.32 8.02
C VAL A 474 20.27 22.73 7.48
N LYS A 475 21.51 23.18 7.22
CA LYS A 475 21.77 24.54 6.77
C LYS A 475 21.07 24.81 5.44
N GLY A 476 20.22 25.83 5.39
CA GLY A 476 19.51 26.23 4.19
C GLY A 476 18.22 25.48 3.92
N SER A 477 17.86 24.49 4.75
CA SER A 477 16.53 23.88 4.72
C SER A 477 15.56 24.65 5.61
N SER A 478 14.31 24.80 5.16
CA SER A 478 13.20 25.25 6.00
C SER A 478 12.55 24.11 6.78
N ALA A 479 12.96 22.87 6.53
CA ALA A 479 12.46 21.71 7.23
C ALA A 479 13.23 21.49 8.55
N GLU A 480 12.53 21.06 9.57
CA GLU A 480 13.12 20.56 10.81
C GLU A 480 13.33 19.05 10.69
N TYR A 481 14.48 18.56 11.15
CA TYR A 481 14.81 17.14 11.10
C TYR A 481 15.07 16.63 12.50
N GLY A 482 14.81 15.36 12.74
CA GLY A 482 15.10 14.74 14.02
C GLY A 482 15.12 13.22 13.98
N ILE A 483 15.62 12.61 15.06
CA ILE A 483 15.48 11.18 15.32
C ILE A 483 14.63 11.03 16.57
N LEU A 484 13.58 10.23 16.49
CA LEU A 484 12.80 9.79 17.61
C LEU A 484 13.30 8.41 18.05
N GLU A 485 13.93 8.35 19.22
CA GLU A 485 14.36 7.11 19.88
C GLU A 485 13.26 6.66 20.84
N PHE A 486 12.86 5.39 20.75
CA PHE A 486 11.86 4.82 21.65
C PHE A 486 12.00 3.31 21.77
N ASN A 487 11.26 2.71 22.71
CA ASN A 487 11.26 1.27 22.97
C ASN A 487 12.66 0.70 23.27
N CYS A 488 13.44 1.42 24.08
CA CYS A 488 14.81 1.04 24.39
C CYS A 488 14.86 -0.14 25.37
N VAL A 489 15.57 -1.21 24.98
CA VAL A 489 15.91 -2.35 25.84
C VAL A 489 17.41 -2.56 25.75
N ASP A 490 18.11 -2.54 26.89
CA ASP A 490 19.56 -2.72 26.98
C ASP A 490 20.36 -1.80 26.01
N ASP A 491 20.00 -0.50 25.98
CA ASP A 491 20.56 0.54 25.09
C ASP A 491 20.29 0.35 23.59
N ILE A 492 19.45 -0.62 23.20
CA ILE A 492 18.98 -0.78 21.82
C ILE A 492 17.58 -0.17 21.71
N CYS A 493 17.47 0.95 21.00
CA CYS A 493 16.21 1.65 20.77
C CYS A 493 15.72 1.44 19.33
N THR A 494 14.42 1.57 19.11
CA THR A 494 13.86 1.82 17.78
C THR A 494 14.14 3.27 17.38
N LEU A 495 14.67 3.48 16.18
CA LEU A 495 15.06 4.81 15.69
C LEU A 495 14.20 5.19 14.48
N LEU A 496 13.41 6.24 14.62
CA LEU A 496 12.57 6.80 13.56
C LEU A 496 13.10 8.18 13.15
N PHE A 497 13.47 8.35 11.89
CA PHE A 497 13.85 9.65 11.36
C PHE A 497 12.60 10.44 11.00
N ILE A 498 12.58 11.72 11.39
CA ILE A 498 11.45 12.64 11.24
C ILE A 498 11.91 13.86 10.45
N LYS A 499 11.05 14.30 9.54
CA LYS A 499 11.15 15.57 8.82
C LYS A 499 9.83 16.30 8.93
N GLU A 500 9.89 17.54 9.40
CA GLU A 500 8.74 18.45 9.51
C GLU A 500 8.93 19.60 8.53
N THR A 501 7.94 19.84 7.67
CA THR A 501 7.95 20.94 6.69
C THR A 501 6.59 21.63 6.69
N GLN A 502 6.53 22.88 7.17
CA GLN A 502 5.29 23.69 7.16
C GLN A 502 4.07 22.98 7.80
N GLY A 503 4.30 22.20 8.88
CA GLY A 503 3.24 21.46 9.57
C GLY A 503 2.86 20.13 8.90
N GLN A 504 3.55 19.72 7.84
CA GLN A 504 3.50 18.36 7.34
C GLN A 504 4.66 17.56 7.89
N THR A 505 4.37 16.35 8.36
CA THR A 505 5.37 15.47 8.97
C THR A 505 5.54 14.22 8.13
N GLN A 506 6.80 13.87 7.88
CA GLN A 506 7.20 12.65 7.20
C GLN A 506 8.13 11.87 8.13
N SER A 507 8.03 10.54 8.14
CA SER A 507 8.92 9.72 8.95
C SER A 507 9.24 8.37 8.34
N THR A 508 10.47 7.90 8.59
CA THR A 508 10.98 6.62 8.10
C THR A 508 11.72 5.88 9.22
N LEU A 509 11.61 4.56 9.30
CA LEU A 509 12.36 3.77 10.28
C LEU A 509 13.79 3.62 9.77
N ILE A 510 14.77 4.01 10.59
CA ILE A 510 16.19 3.99 10.18
C ILE A 510 16.98 2.85 10.82
N GLY A 511 16.40 2.16 11.81
CA GLY A 511 16.95 0.91 12.35
C GLY A 511 16.75 0.76 13.85
N TYR A 512 17.54 -0.14 14.43
CA TYR A 512 17.54 -0.47 15.85
C TYR A 512 18.95 -0.30 16.42
N GLY A 513 19.04 0.33 17.57
CA GLY A 513 20.30 0.66 18.23
C GLY A 513 20.21 2.02 18.91
N LYS A 514 21.38 2.58 19.20
CA LYS A 514 21.53 3.93 19.73
C LYS A 514 22.09 4.81 18.63
N SER A 515 21.40 5.90 18.28
CA SER A 515 22.01 6.84 17.34
C SER A 515 23.23 7.48 18.01
N SER A 516 24.33 7.62 17.28
CA SER A 516 25.45 8.42 17.78
C SER A 516 25.07 9.91 17.73
N ASP A 517 25.60 10.71 18.65
CA ASP A 517 25.30 12.15 18.79
C ASP A 517 25.56 13.02 17.54
N SER A 518 26.13 12.46 16.46
CA SER A 518 26.47 13.19 15.24
C SER A 518 25.80 12.59 14.00
N MET A 519 24.67 13.19 13.59
CA MET A 519 24.24 13.11 12.19
C MET A 519 25.17 13.98 11.33
N LEU A 520 25.70 13.41 10.26
CA LEU A 520 26.58 14.11 9.33
C LEU A 520 25.83 14.43 8.03
N ILE A 521 25.74 15.71 7.71
CA ILE A 521 25.10 16.18 6.47
C ILE A 521 26.13 16.24 5.35
N SER A 522 25.75 15.74 4.17
CA SER A 522 26.51 15.87 2.93
C SER A 522 26.77 17.33 2.56
N PRO A 523 27.83 17.65 1.80
CA PRO A 523 28.18 19.04 1.50
C PRO A 523 27.06 19.81 0.76
N ASP A 524 26.31 19.17 -0.14
CA ASP A 524 25.15 19.76 -0.82
C ASP A 524 23.88 19.88 0.03
N GLY A 525 23.87 19.29 1.23
CA GLY A 525 22.75 19.34 2.15
C GLY A 525 21.56 18.44 1.78
N LYS A 526 21.71 17.54 0.81
CA LYS A 526 20.61 16.67 0.35
C LYS A 526 20.59 15.31 1.02
N LYS A 527 21.71 14.88 1.61
CA LYS A 527 21.82 13.57 2.27
C LYS A 527 22.31 13.69 3.70
N ALA A 528 21.88 12.77 4.55
CA ALA A 528 22.37 12.59 5.91
C ALA A 528 23.00 11.21 6.08
N MET A 529 24.03 11.13 6.93
CA MET A 529 24.64 9.90 7.40
C MET A 529 24.48 9.84 8.91
N ILE A 530 23.84 8.77 9.40
CA ILE A 530 23.61 8.51 10.82
C ILE A 530 24.31 7.21 11.17
N LYS A 531 25.21 7.26 12.16
CA LYS A 531 25.79 6.05 12.72
C LYS A 531 24.88 5.50 13.82
N ILE A 532 24.45 4.26 13.66
CA ILE A 532 23.58 3.53 14.59
C ILE A 532 24.43 2.45 15.25
N ARG A 533 24.49 2.47 16.58
CA ARG A 533 25.26 1.52 17.38
C ARG A 533 24.35 0.46 17.98
N ALA A 534 24.65 -0.81 17.73
CA ALA A 534 24.03 -1.94 18.43
C ALA A 534 25.03 -2.52 19.44
N ASN A 535 24.67 -2.52 20.72
CA ASN A 535 25.48 -3.17 21.74
C ASN A 535 25.29 -4.70 21.65
N LEU A 536 26.39 -5.43 21.73
CA LEU A 536 26.39 -6.89 21.73
C LEU A 536 26.39 -7.39 23.18
N VAL A 537 25.32 -8.07 23.58
CA VAL A 537 25.23 -8.68 24.91
C VAL A 537 26.13 -9.91 24.93
N THR A 538 27.24 -9.85 25.67
CA THR A 538 28.15 -10.99 25.85
C THR A 538 28.55 -11.17 27.30
N ASN A 539 28.90 -12.41 27.67
CA ASN A 539 29.40 -12.74 29.01
C ASN A 539 30.88 -12.32 29.21
N SER A 540 31.49 -11.67 28.22
CA SER A 540 32.93 -11.37 28.21
C SER A 540 33.31 -10.22 29.15
N GLY A 541 32.34 -9.41 29.59
CA GLY A 541 32.57 -8.20 30.38
C GLY A 541 33.12 -7.02 29.57
N PHE A 542 33.19 -7.13 28.24
CA PHE A 542 33.46 -6.01 27.35
C PHE A 542 32.16 -5.37 26.86
N ASP A 543 32.14 -4.04 26.76
CA ASP A 543 31.09 -3.28 26.06
C ASP A 543 31.31 -3.42 24.55
N LEU A 544 31.01 -4.60 24.02
CA LEU A 544 31.10 -4.89 22.61
C LEU A 544 29.98 -4.18 21.86
N TYR A 545 30.30 -3.64 20.69
CA TYR A 545 29.31 -3.01 19.84
C TYR A 545 29.63 -3.24 18.37
N GLN A 546 28.59 -3.14 17.56
CA GLN A 546 28.65 -3.07 16.12
C GLN A 546 27.99 -1.76 15.69
N ASP A 547 28.50 -1.16 14.62
CA ASP A 547 27.92 0.06 14.07
C ASP A 547 27.35 -0.20 12.67
N ARG A 548 26.28 0.51 12.34
CA ARG A 548 25.67 0.58 11.01
C ARG A 548 25.62 2.04 10.58
N LEU A 549 25.66 2.30 9.27
CA LEU A 549 25.41 3.64 8.73
C LEU A 549 24.06 3.64 8.01
N ALA A 550 23.16 4.48 8.48
CA ALA A 550 21.94 4.84 7.75
C ALA A 550 22.25 6.08 6.90
N LEU A 551 22.29 5.90 5.58
CA LEU A 551 22.39 6.99 4.61
C LEU A 551 20.99 7.35 4.15
N ILE A 552 20.60 8.61 4.28
CA ILE A 552 19.23 9.07 4.06
C ILE A 552 19.22 10.19 3.04
N ASP A 553 18.36 10.09 2.02
CA ASP A 553 17.99 11.23 1.18
C ASP A 553 17.03 12.13 1.95
N LEU A 554 17.40 13.39 2.19
CA LEU A 554 16.61 14.34 3.00
C LEU A 554 15.39 14.91 2.26
N GLN A 555 15.32 14.73 0.93
CA GLN A 555 14.17 15.11 0.14
C GLN A 555 13.10 14.03 0.21
N THR A 556 13.45 12.76 -0.04
CA THR A 556 12.49 11.65 -0.11
C THR A 556 12.32 10.90 1.21
N LEU A 557 13.29 10.98 2.11
CA LEU A 557 13.48 10.11 3.29
C LEU A 557 13.81 8.65 2.95
N SER A 558 14.39 8.41 1.78
CA SER A 558 14.82 7.07 1.37
C SER A 558 16.09 6.68 2.11
N LEU A 559 16.19 5.41 2.51
CA LEU A 559 17.45 4.81 2.94
C LEU A 559 18.23 4.34 1.70
N THR A 560 19.48 4.76 1.58
CA THR A 560 20.40 4.31 0.53
C THR A 560 21.37 3.27 1.10
N GLN A 561 21.48 2.11 0.46
CA GLN A 561 22.55 1.14 0.72
C GLN A 561 23.50 1.11 -0.47
N PRO A 562 24.75 1.62 -0.32
CA PRO A 562 25.74 1.58 -1.39
C PRO A 562 26.13 0.15 -1.72
N ALA A 563 26.31 -0.15 -3.00
CA ALA A 563 26.69 -1.49 -3.44
C ALA A 563 28.01 -1.94 -2.78
N GLY A 564 28.00 -3.13 -2.18
CA GLY A 564 29.16 -3.71 -1.52
C GLY A 564 29.43 -3.17 -0.11
N PHE A 565 28.54 -2.33 0.42
CA PHE A 565 28.59 -1.88 1.81
C PHE A 565 28.14 -2.97 2.79
N GLU A 566 27.34 -3.94 2.32
CA GLU A 566 26.74 -5.02 3.12
C GLU A 566 27.81 -5.83 3.87
N GLN A 567 28.97 -6.08 3.24
CA GLN A 567 30.07 -6.84 3.85
C GLN A 567 30.76 -6.12 5.03
N TYR A 568 30.53 -4.81 5.17
CA TYR A 568 31.09 -3.96 6.21
C TYR A 568 30.05 -3.53 7.24
N GLN A 569 28.78 -3.90 7.04
CA GLN A 569 27.77 -3.76 8.09
C GLN A 569 28.16 -4.62 9.29
N ASP A 570 27.70 -4.19 10.46
CA ASP A 570 27.90 -4.91 11.71
C ASP A 570 29.38 -5.00 12.15
N ARG A 571 30.17 -3.99 11.78
CA ARG A 571 31.55 -3.81 12.28
C ARG A 571 31.63 -2.58 13.17
N PRO A 572 32.53 -2.54 14.16
CA PRO A 572 32.84 -1.29 14.84
C PRO A 572 33.30 -0.21 13.84
N ILE A 573 32.65 0.96 13.84
CA ILE A 573 33.01 2.12 13.01
C ILE A 573 33.59 3.20 13.91
N LYS A 574 34.91 3.38 13.81
CA LYS A 574 35.66 4.36 14.58
C LYS A 574 35.38 5.77 14.10
N GLU A 575 35.46 5.99 12.79
CA GLU A 575 35.26 7.29 12.14
C GLU A 575 34.45 7.13 10.86
N SER A 576 33.66 8.16 10.53
CA SER A 576 32.90 8.26 9.29
C SER A 576 32.77 9.73 8.91
N LYS A 577 32.97 10.09 7.64
CA LYS A 577 32.82 11.46 7.14
C LYS A 577 32.41 11.48 5.68
N TRP A 578 31.78 12.57 5.25
CA TRP A 578 31.58 12.87 3.83
C TRP A 578 32.90 13.38 3.23
N GLN A 579 33.28 12.84 2.08
CA GLN A 579 34.39 13.35 1.26
C GLN A 579 33.87 14.38 0.23
N ASP A 580 32.74 14.06 -0.40
CA ASP A 580 31.97 14.91 -1.30
C ASP A 580 30.47 14.58 -1.19
N ASP A 581 29.64 14.98 -2.16
CA ASP A 581 28.18 14.80 -2.14
C ASP A 581 27.73 13.33 -2.28
N ASP A 582 28.59 12.48 -2.85
CA ASP A 582 28.29 11.10 -3.22
C ASP A 582 29.35 10.11 -2.74
N THR A 583 30.28 10.53 -1.88
CA THR A 583 31.36 9.69 -1.39
C THR A 583 31.52 9.86 0.11
N ILE A 584 31.55 8.73 0.82
CA ILE A 584 31.87 8.68 2.25
C ILE A 584 33.20 7.95 2.48
N GLU A 585 33.91 8.38 3.51
CA GLU A 585 35.10 7.71 4.02
C GLU A 585 34.79 7.16 5.41
N ILE A 586 35.04 5.87 5.62
CA ILE A 586 34.83 5.20 6.89
C ILE A 586 36.11 4.52 7.37
N VAL A 587 36.35 4.56 8.68
CA VAL A 587 37.43 3.86 9.35
C VAL A 587 36.80 2.82 10.26
N THR A 588 36.93 1.54 9.91
CA THR A 588 36.25 0.43 10.57
C THR A 588 37.24 -0.65 11.02
N ALA A 589 36.77 -1.61 11.81
CA ALA A 589 37.54 -2.77 12.23
C ALA A 589 38.01 -3.60 11.01
N ASP A 590 39.30 -3.88 10.94
CA ASP A 590 39.88 -4.78 9.93
C ASP A 590 39.78 -6.24 10.41
N ILE A 591 38.58 -6.78 10.31
CA ILE A 591 38.24 -8.18 10.63
C ILE A 591 37.71 -8.88 9.37
N GLU A 592 37.97 -10.18 9.24
CA GLU A 592 37.55 -10.95 8.05
C GLU A 592 36.03 -11.12 8.01
N GLU A 593 35.42 -11.41 9.16
CA GLU A 593 33.98 -11.58 9.35
C GLU A 593 33.46 -10.76 10.54
N SER A 594 32.17 -10.42 10.53
CA SER A 594 31.48 -9.65 11.58
C SER A 594 30.95 -10.54 12.73
N SER A 595 31.61 -11.67 13.02
CA SER A 595 31.22 -12.56 14.12
C SER A 595 31.49 -11.92 15.49
N ILE A 596 30.72 -12.31 16.51
CA ILE A 596 30.87 -11.76 17.87
C ILE A 596 32.29 -12.02 18.39
N GLU A 597 32.85 -13.19 18.11
CA GLU A 597 34.21 -13.60 18.49
C GLU A 597 35.27 -12.72 17.82
N ALA A 598 35.15 -12.44 16.52
CA ALA A 598 36.07 -11.58 15.79
C ALA A 598 36.02 -10.14 16.30
N VAL A 599 34.82 -9.62 16.59
CA VAL A 599 34.63 -8.30 17.21
C VAL A 599 35.26 -8.27 18.60
N GLU A 600 35.03 -9.28 19.44
CA GLU A 600 35.63 -9.36 20.78
C GLU A 600 37.16 -9.41 20.73
N GLU A 601 37.76 -10.21 19.85
CA GLU A 601 39.21 -10.26 19.66
C GLU A 601 39.76 -8.90 19.25
N TRP A 602 39.09 -8.22 18.32
CA TRP A 602 39.45 -6.87 17.91
C TRP A 602 39.43 -5.88 19.09
N PHE A 603 38.38 -5.90 19.93
CA PHE A 603 38.29 -5.06 21.12
C PHE A 603 39.40 -5.34 22.15
N ARG A 604 39.84 -6.60 22.29
CA ARG A 604 40.94 -6.98 23.20
C ARG A 604 42.27 -6.34 22.80
N LEU A 605 42.48 -6.03 21.52
CA LEU A 605 43.70 -5.39 21.01
C LEU A 605 43.78 -3.88 21.34
N LYS A 606 42.65 -3.24 21.70
CA LYS A 606 42.57 -1.81 22.07
C LYS A 606 43.22 -0.90 21.01
N GLU A 607 44.20 -0.08 21.40
CA GLU A 607 44.92 0.84 20.49
C GLU A 607 45.70 0.14 19.38
N LYS A 608 45.97 -1.16 19.52
CA LYS A 608 46.66 -1.97 18.51
C LYS A 608 45.71 -2.69 17.56
N ALA A 609 44.40 -2.50 17.72
CA ALA A 609 43.41 -3.16 16.89
C ALA A 609 43.57 -2.66 15.43
N PRO A 610 43.65 -3.57 14.45
CA PRO A 610 43.85 -3.20 13.06
C PRO A 610 42.61 -2.47 12.52
N LEU A 611 42.83 -1.43 11.73
CA LEU A 611 41.78 -0.59 11.15
C LEU A 611 41.87 -0.63 9.64
N LYS A 612 40.71 -0.59 8.99
CA LYS A 612 40.58 -0.50 7.54
C LYS A 612 39.91 0.82 7.18
N GLU A 613 40.55 1.56 6.29
CA GLU A 613 39.96 2.75 5.66
C GLU A 613 39.25 2.34 4.38
N LEU A 614 38.00 2.79 4.21
CA LEU A 614 37.19 2.50 3.04
C LEU A 614 36.61 3.81 2.49
N THR A 615 36.68 3.94 1.16
CA THR A 615 36.00 5.02 0.42
C THR A 615 34.85 4.38 -0.35
N ILE A 616 33.62 4.83 -0.08
CA ILE A 616 32.41 4.24 -0.62
C ILE A 616 31.68 5.31 -1.43
N ASN A 617 31.43 5.02 -2.70
CA ASN A 617 30.55 5.82 -3.55
C ASN A 617 29.11 5.35 -3.33
N ILE A 618 28.18 6.29 -3.14
CA ILE A 618 26.80 6.01 -2.75
C ILE A 618 25.80 5.99 -3.92
N GLN A 619 26.26 6.20 -5.16
CA GLN A 619 25.41 6.15 -6.37
C GLN A 619 25.15 4.73 -6.86
#